data_AF-A0A8S8Y3D9-F1
#
_entry.id   AF-A0A8S8Y3D9-F1
#
_cell.length_a   1.000
_cell.length_b   1.000
_cell.length_c   1.000
_cell.angle_alpha   90.00
_cell.angle_beta   90.00
_cell.angle_gamma   90.00
#
_symmetry.space_group_name_H-M   'P 1'
#
loop_
_entity.id
_entity.type
_entity.pdbx_description
1 polymer ?
#
loop_
_entity_poly.entity_id
_entity_poly.type
_entity_poly.pdbx_seq_one_letter_code
_entity_poly.pdbx_strand_id
1 'polypeptide(L)'
;MNDDFLISSSIEITEIGPFKSTVDSYTMENGTEYPILYLKESFHIDAVLTGWDGNPIADKCLNIYVDPDESTIPIITVNTSESGTIEWFSGDPLQNPSLRGVETTGGKLEGIRTIRVAYEPAGGDSNSCTSDSEANTTSSYADIEVLVRSRTEMMVREKWGHYDSSRVDVDGDGIYDEVEEYALENGDVVTGSVVLLRDRLDLGLENESVVVTVWLYDHFTKRWGISTYDAYLTDSMGVAEFNWTAKFIRTKYCNGVLCDAIYRIVVTYPGSDLFDEYPGNISLEVVVLPPRVDSDNDGVFDDEDAFPDDPNETHDDDGDGVGNNTDAFPQDPDEQFDKDGDGVGDNADDFPDNKYASNWSTIYAAVGTLIVLLIGAGVMISRIRSEDELPNVPASNDLAQIEKQIQELERMKTDVLEQQDPTELMFED
;
A
#
# COMPACT_ATOMS: atom_id res chain seq x y z
N MET A 1 -50.04 43.66 -53.71
CA MET A 1 -48.59 43.72 -54.02
C MET A 1 -47.99 42.66 -53.11
N ASN A 2 -48.03 41.36 -53.41
CA ASN A 2 -47.59 40.68 -54.64
C ASN A 2 -46.31 41.30 -55.17
N ASP A 3 -45.22 40.99 -54.47
CA ASP A 3 -44.00 40.48 -55.08
C ASP A 3 -43.31 39.60 -54.01
N ASP A 4 -43.68 38.32 -53.98
CA ASP A 4 -42.76 37.24 -53.58
C ASP A 4 -41.63 37.24 -54.62
N PHE A 5 -40.80 38.28 -54.59
CA PHE A 5 -39.55 38.25 -55.30
C PHE A 5 -38.75 37.12 -54.65
N LEU A 6 -38.35 36.14 -55.45
CA LEU A 6 -37.44 35.08 -55.06
C LEU A 6 -36.14 35.76 -54.60
N ILE A 7 -36.05 36.10 -53.31
CA ILE A 7 -34.90 36.79 -52.74
C ILE A 7 -33.77 35.77 -52.71
N SER A 8 -32.81 35.92 -53.62
CA SER A 8 -31.49 35.33 -53.43
C SER A 8 -31.00 35.78 -52.07
N SER A 9 -30.80 34.83 -51.17
CA SER A 9 -30.41 35.07 -49.79
C SER A 9 -29.04 34.46 -49.52
N SER A 10 -28.37 34.95 -48.48
CA SER A 10 -27.12 34.40 -47.97
C SER A 10 -27.22 34.24 -46.47
N ILE A 11 -26.63 33.17 -45.96
CA ILE A 11 -26.48 32.90 -44.53
C ILE A 11 -25.00 32.99 -44.18
N GLU A 12 -24.72 33.56 -43.02
CA GLU A 12 -23.41 33.55 -42.40
C GLU A 12 -23.56 33.09 -40.95
N ILE A 13 -22.81 32.05 -40.56
CA ILE A 13 -22.70 31.62 -39.16
C ILE A 13 -21.63 32.51 -38.53
N THR A 14 -22.03 33.32 -37.56
CA THR A 14 -21.15 34.31 -36.93
C THR A 14 -20.48 33.76 -35.68
N GLU A 15 -21.14 32.84 -34.98
CA GLU A 15 -20.62 32.24 -33.75
C GLU A 15 -21.16 30.83 -33.54
N ILE A 16 -20.34 29.94 -32.98
CA ILE A 16 -20.74 28.62 -32.50
C ILE A 16 -19.85 28.21 -31.34
N GLY A 17 -20.41 27.55 -30.31
CA GLY A 17 -19.63 27.12 -29.16
C GLY A 17 -20.40 26.29 -28.13
N PRO A 18 -19.71 25.76 -27.10
CA PRO A 18 -20.27 24.77 -26.17
C PRO A 18 -21.17 25.38 -25.08
N PHE A 19 -21.14 26.69 -24.84
CA PHE A 19 -22.02 27.34 -23.87
C PHE A 19 -22.56 28.66 -24.42
N LYS A 20 -23.70 29.10 -23.86
CA LYS A 20 -24.55 30.22 -24.32
C LYS A 20 -23.84 31.51 -24.78
N SER A 21 -22.60 31.78 -24.33
CA SER A 21 -21.85 32.97 -24.74
C SER A 21 -20.33 32.73 -24.75
N THR A 22 -19.91 31.50 -25.03
CA THR A 22 -18.49 31.14 -25.06
C THR A 22 -18.17 30.46 -26.38
N VAL A 23 -17.17 30.99 -27.07
CA VAL A 23 -16.53 30.29 -28.18
C VAL A 23 -15.29 29.60 -27.63
N ASP A 24 -15.10 28.35 -28.01
CA ASP A 24 -13.90 27.60 -27.69
C ASP A 24 -13.39 26.91 -28.95
N SER A 25 -12.07 26.77 -29.06
CA SER A 25 -11.42 26.20 -30.24
C SER A 25 -10.30 25.24 -29.84
N TYR A 26 -10.13 24.19 -30.64
CA TYR A 26 -9.06 23.22 -30.47
C TYR A 26 -8.18 23.19 -31.70
N THR A 27 -6.87 23.23 -31.49
CA THR A 27 -5.88 22.98 -32.54
C THR A 27 -5.46 21.52 -32.48
N MET A 28 -5.89 20.73 -33.47
CA MET A 28 -5.49 19.32 -33.57
C MET A 28 -3.97 19.18 -33.78
N GLU A 29 -3.42 17.98 -33.59
CA GLU A 29 -1.98 17.72 -33.80
C GLU A 29 -1.45 18.16 -35.17
N ASN A 30 -2.32 18.17 -36.20
CA ASN A 30 -1.98 18.61 -37.56
C ASN A 30 -1.91 20.15 -37.73
N GLY A 31 -2.22 20.93 -36.69
CA GLY A 31 -2.22 22.39 -36.68
C GLY A 31 -3.52 23.04 -37.15
N THR A 32 -4.55 22.27 -37.49
CA THR A 32 -5.86 22.80 -37.90
C THR A 32 -6.69 23.14 -36.68
N GLU A 33 -7.30 24.33 -36.68
CA GLU A 33 -8.12 24.83 -35.59
C GLU A 33 -9.61 24.69 -35.95
N TYR A 34 -10.39 24.14 -35.02
CA TYR A 34 -11.84 23.99 -35.14
C TYR A 34 -12.54 24.53 -33.90
N PRO A 35 -13.74 25.14 -34.04
CA PRO A 35 -14.62 25.34 -32.90
C PRO A 35 -14.95 23.99 -32.25
N ILE A 36 -14.95 23.94 -30.92
CA ILE A 36 -15.22 22.70 -30.17
C ILE A 36 -16.69 22.66 -29.75
N LEU A 37 -17.32 21.51 -29.94
CA LEU A 37 -18.51 21.14 -29.21
C LEU A 37 -18.30 19.82 -28.46
N TYR A 38 -19.14 19.53 -27.47
CA TYR A 38 -19.03 18.30 -26.70
C TYR A 38 -20.22 17.36 -26.97
N LEU A 39 -19.93 16.09 -27.23
CA LEU A 39 -20.94 15.06 -27.42
C LEU A 39 -21.84 14.96 -26.19
N LYS A 40 -23.16 14.87 -26.40
CA LYS A 40 -24.21 14.89 -25.35
C LYS A 40 -24.27 16.17 -24.51
N GLU A 41 -23.61 17.24 -24.94
CA GLU A 41 -23.72 18.55 -24.30
C GLU A 41 -24.46 19.55 -25.18
N SER A 42 -24.96 20.60 -24.53
CA SER A 42 -25.53 21.74 -25.22
C SER A 42 -24.45 22.51 -26.00
N PHE A 43 -24.89 23.22 -27.01
CA PHE A 43 -24.14 24.22 -27.76
C PHE A 43 -25.04 25.40 -28.14
N HIS A 44 -24.44 26.53 -28.49
CA HIS A 44 -25.12 27.67 -29.10
C HIS A 44 -24.66 27.91 -30.53
N ILE A 45 -25.47 28.62 -31.30
CA ILE A 45 -25.13 29.08 -32.64
C ILE A 45 -25.82 30.41 -32.93
N ASP A 46 -25.04 31.31 -33.50
CA ASP A 46 -25.50 32.61 -33.98
C ASP A 46 -25.28 32.70 -35.48
N ALA A 47 -26.28 33.21 -36.19
CA ALA A 47 -26.21 33.37 -37.64
C ALA A 47 -27.04 34.56 -38.10
N VAL A 48 -26.75 35.05 -39.31
CA VAL A 48 -27.48 36.14 -39.96
C VAL A 48 -27.96 35.72 -41.34
N LEU A 49 -29.24 36.00 -41.63
CA LEU A 49 -29.85 35.84 -42.94
C LEU A 49 -29.93 37.21 -43.62
N THR A 50 -29.30 37.34 -44.78
CA THR A 50 -29.30 38.57 -45.58
C THR A 50 -29.85 38.34 -46.98
N GLY A 51 -30.45 39.39 -47.55
CA GLY A 51 -30.80 39.42 -48.97
C GLY A 51 -29.58 39.70 -49.85
N TRP A 52 -29.77 39.61 -51.16
CA TRP A 52 -28.75 39.95 -52.17
C TRP A 52 -28.20 41.37 -52.06
N ASP A 53 -28.94 42.28 -51.41
CA ASP A 53 -28.57 43.67 -51.15
C ASP A 53 -27.82 43.85 -49.82
N GLY A 54 -27.59 42.76 -49.08
CA GLY A 54 -26.95 42.74 -47.77
C GLY A 54 -27.87 43.18 -46.62
N ASN A 55 -29.15 43.48 -46.89
CA ASN A 55 -30.08 43.84 -45.84
C ASN A 55 -30.56 42.58 -45.09
N PRO A 56 -30.76 42.66 -43.76
CA PRO A 56 -31.26 41.54 -42.99
C PRO A 56 -32.69 41.15 -43.37
N ILE A 57 -32.98 39.85 -43.32
CA ILE A 57 -34.33 39.31 -43.58
C ILE A 57 -34.96 38.82 -42.26
N ALA A 58 -35.96 39.56 -41.79
CA ALA A 58 -36.68 39.27 -40.55
C ALA A 58 -37.82 38.26 -40.71
N ASP A 59 -38.24 37.67 -39.60
CA ASP A 59 -39.39 36.77 -39.47
C ASP A 59 -39.36 35.57 -40.43
N LYS A 60 -38.17 35.01 -40.67
CA LYS A 60 -37.97 33.81 -41.49
C LYS A 60 -37.46 32.63 -40.69
N CYS A 61 -38.00 31.45 -40.99
CA CYS A 61 -37.59 30.20 -40.39
C CYS A 61 -36.24 29.74 -40.95
N LEU A 62 -35.31 29.39 -40.06
CA LEU A 62 -34.06 28.71 -40.36
C LEU A 62 -34.05 27.34 -39.71
N ASN A 63 -33.65 26.33 -40.47
CA ASN A 63 -33.44 24.97 -39.99
C ASN A 63 -31.97 24.78 -39.61
N ILE A 64 -31.73 24.16 -38.45
CA ILE A 64 -30.39 23.83 -37.98
C ILE A 64 -30.21 22.31 -38.06
N TYR A 65 -29.13 21.86 -38.70
CA TYR A 65 -28.80 20.45 -38.89
C TYR A 65 -27.44 20.11 -38.25
N VAL A 66 -27.32 18.86 -37.82
CA VAL A 66 -26.07 18.24 -37.40
C VAL A 66 -25.81 17.08 -38.35
N ASP A 67 -24.72 17.18 -39.12
CA ASP A 67 -24.36 16.31 -40.24
C ASP A 67 -25.51 16.13 -41.25
N PRO A 68 -25.84 17.19 -42.02
CA PRO A 68 -26.94 17.13 -42.98
C PRO A 68 -26.79 16.01 -44.03
N ASP A 69 -25.57 15.54 -44.29
CA ASP A 69 -25.29 14.42 -45.19
C ASP A 69 -25.65 13.04 -44.59
N GLU A 70 -25.72 12.94 -43.26
CA GLU A 70 -26.07 11.71 -42.52
C GLU A 70 -27.53 11.73 -42.04
N SER A 71 -28.06 12.91 -41.72
CA SER A 71 -29.44 13.12 -41.26
C SER A 71 -30.04 14.36 -41.90
N THR A 72 -31.10 14.15 -42.69
CA THR A 72 -31.89 15.24 -43.29
C THR A 72 -32.94 15.80 -42.33
N ILE A 73 -32.94 15.41 -41.06
CA ILE A 73 -33.87 15.91 -40.04
C ILE A 73 -33.19 17.07 -39.28
N PRO A 74 -33.76 18.29 -39.30
CA PRO A 74 -33.22 19.38 -38.52
C PRO A 74 -33.41 19.11 -37.02
N ILE A 75 -32.43 19.52 -36.22
CA ILE A 75 -32.52 19.41 -34.76
C ILE A 75 -33.50 20.44 -34.19
N ILE A 76 -33.65 21.58 -34.86
CA ILE A 76 -34.59 22.63 -34.52
C ILE A 76 -34.88 23.52 -35.73
N THR A 77 -36.01 24.23 -35.67
CA THR A 77 -36.34 25.36 -36.54
C THR A 77 -36.46 26.60 -35.68
N VAL A 78 -35.78 27.68 -36.05
CA VAL A 78 -35.75 28.96 -35.33
C VAL A 78 -36.13 30.12 -36.26
N ASN A 79 -36.71 31.19 -35.73
CA ASN A 79 -37.07 32.35 -36.54
C ASN A 79 -36.02 33.47 -36.40
N THR A 80 -35.70 34.14 -37.50
CA THR A 80 -34.88 35.34 -37.50
C THR A 80 -35.59 36.49 -36.77
N SER A 81 -34.82 37.27 -36.03
CA SER A 81 -35.25 38.50 -35.38
C SER A 81 -35.55 39.63 -36.38
N GLU A 82 -36.00 40.79 -35.90
CA GLU A 82 -36.16 41.99 -36.74
C GLU A 82 -34.85 42.42 -37.44
N SER A 83 -33.70 42.06 -36.88
CA SER A 83 -32.38 42.31 -37.46
C SER A 83 -31.88 41.15 -38.34
N GLY A 84 -32.71 40.17 -38.67
CA GLY A 84 -32.36 39.03 -39.53
C GLY A 84 -31.39 38.05 -38.88
N THR A 85 -31.19 38.13 -37.57
CA THR A 85 -30.26 37.29 -36.81
C THR A 85 -30.99 36.18 -36.08
N ILE A 86 -30.29 35.08 -35.82
CA ILE A 86 -30.67 34.08 -34.83
C ILE A 86 -29.60 34.02 -33.74
N GLU A 87 -30.04 33.86 -32.50
CA GLU A 87 -29.22 33.51 -31.34
C GLU A 87 -29.91 32.31 -30.70
N TRP A 88 -29.35 31.11 -30.88
CA TRP A 88 -29.99 29.88 -30.42
C TRP A 88 -29.07 29.08 -29.50
N PHE A 89 -29.61 28.65 -28.35
CA PHE A 89 -28.93 27.79 -27.39
C PHE A 89 -29.75 26.54 -27.12
N SER A 90 -29.19 25.39 -27.49
CA SER A 90 -29.82 24.07 -27.30
C SER A 90 -30.14 23.71 -25.86
N GLY A 91 -29.46 24.32 -24.88
CA GLY A 91 -29.70 24.10 -23.46
C GLY A 91 -30.84 24.95 -22.86
N ASP A 92 -31.43 25.88 -23.63
CA ASP A 92 -32.58 26.67 -23.17
C ASP A 92 -33.89 25.91 -23.46
N PRO A 93 -34.65 25.48 -22.42
CA PRO A 93 -35.89 24.73 -22.62
C PRO A 93 -36.97 25.49 -23.42
N LEU A 94 -36.90 26.83 -23.45
CA LEU A 94 -37.84 27.65 -24.22
C LEU A 94 -37.49 27.67 -25.70
N GLN A 95 -36.22 27.47 -26.05
CA GLN A 95 -35.74 27.47 -27.44
C GLN A 95 -35.60 26.05 -28.00
N ASN A 96 -35.35 25.05 -27.14
CA ASN A 96 -35.21 23.66 -27.51
C ASN A 96 -35.91 22.74 -26.48
N PRO A 97 -37.22 22.48 -26.64
CA PRO A 97 -37.97 21.62 -25.73
C PRO A 97 -37.44 20.18 -25.64
N SER A 98 -36.70 19.72 -26.66
CA SER A 98 -36.08 18.40 -26.65
C SER A 98 -34.87 18.31 -25.72
N LEU A 99 -34.25 19.46 -25.41
CA LEU A 99 -32.99 19.61 -24.67
C LEU A 99 -31.82 18.79 -25.24
N ARG A 100 -31.96 18.32 -26.49
CA ARG A 100 -30.89 17.63 -27.21
C ARG A 100 -29.88 18.65 -27.69
N GLY A 101 -28.62 18.44 -27.30
CA GLY A 101 -27.49 19.22 -27.80
C GLY A 101 -26.82 18.52 -28.98
N VAL A 102 -25.53 18.27 -28.88
CA VAL A 102 -24.80 17.48 -29.88
C VAL A 102 -25.09 15.99 -29.68
N GLU A 103 -25.84 15.43 -30.63
CA GLU A 103 -26.23 14.03 -30.61
C GLU A 103 -25.41 13.18 -31.60
N THR A 104 -25.53 11.86 -31.45
CA THR A 104 -24.91 10.91 -32.36
C THR A 104 -25.68 10.88 -33.69
N THR A 105 -24.99 11.10 -34.81
CA THR A 105 -25.57 11.04 -36.17
C THR A 105 -24.81 10.01 -36.99
N GLY A 106 -25.51 9.12 -37.70
CA GLY A 106 -24.87 8.08 -38.51
C GLY A 106 -23.95 7.12 -37.71
N GLY A 107 -24.12 7.03 -36.39
CA GLY A 107 -23.24 6.26 -35.51
C GLY A 107 -21.92 6.96 -35.13
N LYS A 108 -21.69 8.19 -35.60
CA LYS A 108 -20.52 9.00 -35.23
C LYS A 108 -20.67 9.51 -33.79
N LEU A 109 -19.64 9.27 -32.98
CA LEU A 109 -19.53 9.78 -31.62
C LEU A 109 -18.74 11.10 -31.64
N GLU A 110 -17.42 11.01 -31.79
CA GLU A 110 -16.48 12.13 -31.88
C GLU A 110 -16.05 12.43 -33.34
N GLY A 111 -15.30 13.51 -33.52
CA GLY A 111 -14.62 13.86 -34.76
C GLY A 111 -15.14 15.13 -35.40
N ILE A 112 -14.72 15.37 -36.65
CA ILE A 112 -15.19 16.53 -37.43
C ILE A 112 -16.64 16.29 -37.85
N ARG A 113 -17.49 17.27 -37.55
CA ARG A 113 -18.93 17.26 -37.82
C ARG A 113 -19.31 18.55 -38.55
N THR A 114 -20.36 18.49 -39.35
CA THR A 114 -20.85 19.65 -40.10
C THR A 114 -22.13 20.17 -39.46
N ILE A 115 -22.12 21.43 -39.04
CA ILE A 115 -23.34 22.13 -38.60
C ILE A 115 -23.82 23.01 -39.75
N ARG A 116 -25.09 22.85 -40.11
CA ARG A 116 -25.71 23.65 -41.19
C ARG A 116 -26.83 24.50 -40.65
N VAL A 117 -26.84 25.77 -41.03
CA VAL A 117 -28.01 26.66 -40.90
C VAL A 117 -28.56 26.89 -42.30
N ALA A 118 -29.83 26.55 -42.52
CA ALA A 118 -30.46 26.63 -43.83
C ALA A 118 -31.78 27.40 -43.81
N TYR A 119 -31.97 28.25 -44.81
CA TYR A 119 -33.26 28.86 -45.14
C TYR A 119 -33.87 28.07 -46.30
N GLU A 120 -34.99 27.40 -46.04
CA GLU A 120 -35.58 26.41 -46.94
C GLU A 120 -37.09 26.67 -47.14
N PRO A 121 -37.47 27.67 -47.94
CA PRO A 121 -38.87 27.96 -48.23
C PRO A 121 -39.47 26.91 -49.18
N ALA A 122 -39.81 25.73 -48.64
CA ALA A 122 -40.26 24.59 -49.45
C ALA A 122 -41.45 24.95 -50.36
N GLY A 123 -41.35 24.54 -51.63
CA GLY A 123 -42.35 24.87 -52.65
C GLY A 123 -42.38 26.35 -53.05
N GLY A 124 -41.40 27.14 -52.63
CA GLY A 124 -41.31 28.59 -52.87
C GLY A 124 -42.14 29.44 -51.91
N ASP A 125 -42.77 28.83 -50.89
CA ASP A 125 -43.48 29.58 -49.84
C ASP A 125 -42.46 30.15 -48.86
N SER A 126 -42.29 31.48 -48.90
CA SER A 126 -41.36 32.21 -48.05
C SER A 126 -41.67 32.13 -46.55
N ASN A 127 -42.78 31.53 -46.15
CA ASN A 127 -43.13 31.26 -44.75
C ASN A 127 -43.15 29.76 -44.41
N SER A 128 -42.81 28.90 -45.37
CA SER A 128 -42.64 27.48 -45.09
C SER A 128 -41.33 27.24 -44.35
N CYS A 129 -41.42 26.45 -43.29
CA CYS A 129 -40.27 26.00 -42.49
C CYS A 129 -40.00 24.49 -42.72
N THR A 130 -40.72 23.90 -43.68
CA THR A 130 -40.54 22.50 -44.04
C THR A 130 -39.21 22.37 -44.76
N SER A 131 -38.39 21.38 -44.39
CA SER A 131 -37.17 21.06 -45.13
C SER A 131 -37.49 20.87 -46.62
N ASP A 132 -36.78 21.58 -47.49
CA ASP A 132 -36.97 21.46 -48.93
C ASP A 132 -36.09 20.33 -49.49
N SER A 133 -36.71 19.27 -50.00
CA SER A 133 -35.97 18.17 -50.64
C SER A 133 -35.61 18.49 -52.10
N GLU A 134 -36.18 19.53 -52.68
CA GLU A 134 -35.87 20.00 -54.02
C GLU A 134 -35.00 21.25 -53.90
N ALA A 135 -33.80 21.26 -54.47
CA ALA A 135 -32.89 22.41 -54.43
C ALA A 135 -33.49 23.58 -55.23
N ASN A 136 -34.44 24.29 -54.63
CA ASN A 136 -35.08 25.45 -55.22
C ASN A 136 -34.06 26.60 -55.26
N THR A 137 -34.16 27.49 -56.26
CA THR A 137 -33.19 28.57 -56.46
C THR A 137 -33.23 29.66 -55.37
N THR A 138 -34.12 29.53 -54.40
CA THR A 138 -34.33 30.45 -53.27
C THR A 138 -33.80 29.95 -51.94
N SER A 139 -33.38 28.69 -51.84
CA SER A 139 -32.76 28.18 -50.62
C SER A 139 -31.34 28.71 -50.47
N SER A 140 -30.94 29.02 -49.25
CA SER A 140 -29.55 29.33 -48.91
C SER A 140 -29.16 28.58 -47.65
N TYR A 141 -27.88 28.22 -47.53
CA TYR A 141 -27.35 27.58 -46.34
C TYR A 141 -25.92 28.03 -46.09
N ALA A 142 -25.49 27.88 -44.84
CA ALA A 142 -24.11 28.01 -44.43
C ALA A 142 -23.73 26.76 -43.63
N ASP A 143 -22.52 26.25 -43.90
CA ASP A 143 -21.93 25.14 -43.20
C ASP A 143 -20.73 25.64 -42.37
N ILE A 144 -20.56 25.06 -41.19
CA ILE A 144 -19.36 25.20 -40.38
C ILE A 144 -18.90 23.82 -39.93
N GLU A 145 -17.60 23.56 -40.06
CA GLU A 145 -16.98 22.37 -39.49
C GLU A 145 -16.63 22.63 -38.04
N VAL A 146 -17.04 21.71 -37.16
CA VAL A 146 -16.72 21.72 -35.73
C VAL A 146 -16.05 20.42 -35.34
N LEU A 147 -15.18 20.47 -34.34
CA LEU A 147 -14.65 19.28 -33.71
C LEU A 147 -15.54 18.89 -32.54
N VAL A 148 -16.25 17.77 -32.66
CA VAL A 148 -16.99 17.20 -31.55
C VAL A 148 -16.06 16.29 -30.75
N ARG A 149 -15.80 16.68 -29.50
CA ARG A 149 -15.01 15.91 -28.54
C ARG A 149 -15.92 15.28 -27.50
N SER A 150 -15.45 14.23 -26.84
CA SER A 150 -16.12 13.69 -25.66
C SER A 150 -15.41 14.13 -24.40
N ARG A 151 -16.19 14.54 -23.39
CA ARG A 151 -15.66 14.69 -22.03
C ARG A 151 -15.35 13.31 -21.46
N THR A 152 -14.39 13.27 -20.55
CA THR A 152 -13.88 12.03 -20.01
C THR A 152 -14.13 11.92 -18.51
N GLU A 153 -14.38 10.69 -18.09
CA GLU A 153 -14.49 10.31 -16.69
C GLU A 153 -13.56 9.12 -16.44
N MET A 154 -12.78 9.19 -15.36
CA MET A 154 -11.86 8.13 -14.97
C MET A 154 -12.21 7.59 -13.58
N MET A 155 -12.31 6.27 -13.45
CA MET A 155 -12.66 5.59 -12.19
C MET A 155 -11.66 4.47 -11.87
N VAL A 156 -11.49 4.18 -10.58
CA VAL A 156 -10.70 3.02 -10.13
C VAL A 156 -11.51 1.75 -10.35
N ARG A 157 -10.91 0.79 -11.05
CA ARG A 157 -11.48 -0.56 -11.21
C ARG A 157 -10.83 -1.54 -10.23
N GLU A 158 -9.52 -1.51 -10.12
CA GLU A 158 -8.74 -2.25 -9.13
C GLU A 158 -7.82 -1.28 -8.39
N LYS A 159 -7.94 -1.25 -7.07
CA LYS A 159 -7.12 -0.39 -6.20
C LYS A 159 -5.70 -0.94 -6.10
N TRP A 160 -4.72 -0.04 -6.01
CA TRP A 160 -3.29 -0.37 -5.95
C TRP A 160 -2.61 0.12 -4.66
N GLY A 161 -3.38 0.37 -3.60
CA GLY A 161 -2.84 0.85 -2.34
C GLY A 161 -3.67 0.44 -1.13
N HIS A 162 -2.98 -0.04 -0.11
CA HIS A 162 -3.39 -0.29 1.26
C HIS A 162 -2.12 -0.16 2.12
N TYR A 163 -2.12 0.71 3.14
CA TYR A 163 -0.99 0.80 4.07
C TYR A 163 -1.38 1.44 5.42
N ASP A 164 -1.16 0.71 6.50
CA ASP A 164 -0.88 1.26 7.82
C ASP A 164 0.63 1.17 8.09
N SER A 165 1.18 2.27 8.60
CA SER A 165 2.53 2.40 9.12
C SER A 165 2.76 1.73 10.47
N SER A 166 1.69 1.20 11.06
CA SER A 166 1.71 0.50 12.34
C SER A 166 2.35 -0.88 12.16
N ARG A 167 3.59 -1.03 12.64
CA ARG A 167 4.17 -2.35 12.96
C ARG A 167 3.61 -2.93 14.27
N VAL A 168 2.47 -2.41 14.75
CA VAL A 168 1.88 -2.82 16.02
C VAL A 168 0.85 -3.89 15.72
N ASP A 169 1.21 -5.12 16.05
CA ASP A 169 0.27 -6.20 16.31
C ASP A 169 -0.66 -5.73 17.45
N VAL A 170 -1.90 -5.37 17.10
CA VAL A 170 -2.85 -4.71 18.03
C VAL A 170 -3.43 -5.71 19.02
N ASP A 171 -3.49 -7.00 18.66
CA ASP A 171 -4.05 -8.10 19.43
C ASP A 171 -2.99 -9.06 20.00
N GLY A 172 -1.75 -9.01 19.53
CA GLY A 172 -0.60 -9.67 20.16
C GLY A 172 -0.59 -11.19 19.95
N ASP A 173 -1.17 -11.68 18.86
CA ASP A 173 -1.28 -13.10 18.57
C ASP A 173 -0.23 -13.60 17.56
N GLY A 174 0.65 -12.72 17.09
CA GLY A 174 1.69 -13.04 16.10
C GLY A 174 1.12 -13.31 14.70
N ILE A 175 -0.15 -13.00 14.45
CA ILE A 175 -0.84 -13.14 13.19
C ILE A 175 -1.52 -11.81 12.88
N TYR A 176 -0.97 -11.08 11.90
CA TYR A 176 -1.55 -9.80 11.45
C TYR A 176 -3.03 -9.99 11.01
N ASP A 177 -3.96 -9.52 11.84
CA ASP A 177 -5.40 -9.77 11.70
C ASP A 177 -6.08 -8.91 10.61
N GLU A 178 -7.22 -9.41 10.15
CA GLU A 178 -7.84 -9.22 8.82
C GLU A 178 -8.15 -7.77 8.33
N VAL A 179 -7.21 -7.07 7.67
CA VAL A 179 -7.43 -6.26 6.44
C VAL A 179 -6.11 -6.09 5.65
N GLU A 180 -5.63 -7.12 4.92
CA GLU A 180 -4.50 -7.07 3.94
C GLU A 180 -3.57 -5.84 4.04
N GLU A 181 -2.87 -5.73 5.18
CA GLU A 181 -2.07 -4.57 5.54
C GLU A 181 -0.59 -4.90 5.32
N TYR A 182 -0.26 -5.23 4.07
CA TYR A 182 1.09 -5.62 3.69
C TYR A 182 1.90 -4.37 3.36
N ALA A 183 2.80 -4.01 4.26
CA ALA A 183 3.93 -3.20 3.90
C ALA A 183 4.74 -3.94 2.80
N LEU A 184 5.03 -3.28 1.69
CA LEU A 184 5.66 -3.93 0.53
C LEU A 184 7.12 -4.24 0.85
N GLU A 185 7.61 -5.39 0.42
CA GLU A 185 9.04 -5.69 0.40
C GLU A 185 9.67 -5.28 -0.94
N ASN A 186 10.99 -5.21 -0.96
CA ASN A 186 11.72 -4.92 -2.19
C ASN A 186 11.53 -6.06 -3.21
N GLY A 187 10.87 -5.76 -4.33
CA GLY A 187 10.60 -6.72 -5.39
C GLY A 187 9.11 -7.08 -5.54
N ASP A 188 8.27 -6.70 -4.57
CA ASP A 188 6.83 -6.93 -4.65
C ASP A 188 6.22 -6.21 -5.85
N VAL A 189 5.18 -6.80 -6.44
CA VAL A 189 4.51 -6.23 -7.61
C VAL A 189 3.17 -5.65 -7.19
N VAL A 190 3.05 -4.34 -7.29
CA VAL A 190 1.79 -3.62 -7.16
C VAL A 190 1.08 -3.66 -8.51
N THR A 191 -0.19 -4.03 -8.51
CA THR A 191 -1.05 -3.98 -9.71
C THR A 191 -2.24 -3.08 -9.44
N GLY A 192 -2.76 -2.47 -10.50
CA GLY A 192 -3.89 -1.56 -10.42
C GLY A 192 -4.52 -1.34 -11.78
N SER A 193 -5.78 -0.92 -11.77
CA SER A 193 -6.46 -0.58 -13.02
C SER A 193 -7.43 0.56 -12.85
N VAL A 194 -7.51 1.38 -13.90
CA VAL A 194 -8.52 2.42 -14.05
C VAL A 194 -9.35 2.16 -15.30
N VAL A 195 -10.58 2.66 -15.30
CA VAL A 195 -11.44 2.70 -16.48
C VAL A 195 -11.67 4.14 -16.90
N LEU A 196 -11.50 4.43 -18.18
CA LEU A 196 -11.71 5.72 -18.82
C LEU A 196 -12.95 5.63 -19.72
N LEU A 197 -13.95 6.46 -19.43
CA LEU A 197 -15.26 6.47 -20.05
C LEU A 197 -15.60 7.83 -20.67
N ARG A 198 -16.49 7.82 -21.66
CA ARG A 198 -17.16 9.03 -22.14
C ARG A 198 -18.15 9.47 -21.08
N ASP A 199 -18.00 10.69 -20.59
CA ASP A 199 -18.95 11.29 -19.67
C ASP A 199 -20.38 11.21 -20.26
N ARG A 200 -21.34 10.80 -19.45
CA ARG A 200 -22.77 10.60 -19.78
C ARG A 200 -23.12 9.49 -20.77
N LEU A 201 -22.15 8.71 -21.25
CA LEU A 201 -22.39 7.58 -22.16
C LEU A 201 -21.96 6.22 -21.58
N ASP A 202 -21.20 6.22 -20.49
CA ASP A 202 -20.64 5.02 -19.85
C ASP A 202 -19.95 4.07 -20.84
N LEU A 203 -19.34 4.64 -21.90
CA LEU A 203 -18.71 3.90 -22.99
C LEU A 203 -17.19 4.09 -22.93
N GLY A 204 -16.46 2.97 -22.90
CA GLY A 204 -15.01 2.93 -22.82
C GLY A 204 -14.29 3.65 -23.97
N LEU A 205 -13.20 4.33 -23.63
CA LEU A 205 -12.30 4.95 -24.59
C LEU A 205 -11.18 3.95 -24.89
N GLU A 206 -11.15 3.39 -26.09
CA GLU A 206 -10.11 2.43 -26.50
C GLU A 206 -8.85 3.15 -27.00
N ASN A 207 -7.69 2.57 -26.71
CA ASN A 207 -6.39 3.02 -27.19
C ASN A 207 -6.00 4.45 -26.75
N GLU A 208 -6.49 4.87 -25.60
CA GLU A 208 -6.13 6.13 -24.96
C GLU A 208 -4.99 5.93 -23.96
N SER A 209 -4.08 6.90 -23.89
CA SER A 209 -2.88 6.81 -23.07
C SER A 209 -3.12 7.37 -21.67
N VAL A 210 -3.31 6.49 -20.70
CA VAL A 210 -3.30 6.83 -19.27
C VAL A 210 -1.87 6.87 -18.76
N VAL A 211 -1.51 7.92 -18.04
CA VAL A 211 -0.16 8.11 -17.49
C VAL A 211 -0.16 7.77 -16.01
N VAL A 212 0.72 6.85 -15.62
CA VAL A 212 0.97 6.47 -14.23
C VAL A 212 2.31 7.05 -13.81
N THR A 213 2.29 7.96 -12.85
CA THR A 213 3.49 8.57 -12.27
C THR A 213 3.68 8.07 -10.85
N VAL A 214 4.85 7.50 -10.57
CA VAL A 214 5.22 7.04 -9.23
C VAL A 214 6.14 8.06 -8.60
N TRP A 215 5.69 8.66 -7.52
CA TRP A 215 6.44 9.62 -6.72
C TRP A 215 7.05 8.92 -5.50
N LEU A 216 8.26 9.30 -5.13
CA LEU A 216 8.96 8.87 -3.90
C LEU A 216 9.07 10.06 -2.95
N TYR A 217 8.79 9.84 -1.67
CA TYR A 217 8.95 10.84 -0.62
C TYR A 217 10.39 10.88 -0.09
N ASP A 218 11.03 12.05 -0.12
CA ASP A 218 12.33 12.26 0.53
C ASP A 218 12.15 12.77 1.95
N HIS A 219 12.50 11.91 2.92
CA HIS A 219 12.43 12.19 4.35
C HIS A 219 13.28 13.38 4.84
N PHE A 220 14.35 13.76 4.13
CA PHE A 220 15.24 14.87 4.51
C PHE A 220 14.74 16.21 3.98
N THR A 221 14.40 16.26 2.69
CA THR A 221 13.91 17.49 2.05
C THR A 221 12.43 17.72 2.29
N LYS A 222 11.70 16.71 2.82
CA LYS A 222 10.25 16.71 3.04
C LYS A 222 9.47 17.01 1.77
N ARG A 223 9.92 16.44 0.63
CA ARG A 223 9.38 16.69 -0.70
C ARG A 223 9.21 15.39 -1.48
N TRP A 224 8.25 15.41 -2.40
CA TRP A 224 8.05 14.36 -3.38
C TRP A 224 8.96 14.56 -4.59
N GLY A 225 9.58 13.49 -5.07
CA GLY A 225 10.31 13.43 -6.34
C GLY A 225 9.75 12.33 -7.23
N ILE A 226 9.83 12.50 -8.55
CA ILE A 226 9.39 11.47 -9.50
C ILE A 226 10.40 10.32 -9.46
N SER A 227 9.91 9.11 -9.22
CA SER A 227 10.70 7.88 -9.28
C SER A 227 10.62 7.25 -10.67
N THR A 228 9.42 7.01 -11.18
CA THR A 228 9.15 6.49 -12.54
C THR A 228 7.87 7.13 -13.09
N TYR A 229 7.70 7.09 -14.41
CA TYR A 229 6.48 7.46 -15.08
C TYR A 229 6.34 6.60 -16.33
N ASP A 230 5.16 6.04 -16.55
CA ASP A 230 4.90 5.11 -17.65
C ASP A 230 3.48 5.35 -18.20
N ALA A 231 3.29 5.05 -19.48
CA ALA A 231 2.01 5.21 -20.17
C ALA A 231 1.39 3.85 -20.48
N TYR A 232 0.10 3.72 -20.20
CA TYR A 232 -0.68 2.49 -20.36
C TYR A 232 -1.88 2.78 -21.25
N LEU A 233 -2.04 1.96 -22.29
CA LEU A 233 -3.15 2.10 -23.22
C LEU A 233 -4.39 1.42 -22.66
N THR A 234 -5.54 2.07 -22.82
CA THR A 234 -6.83 1.49 -22.50
C THR A 234 -7.26 0.44 -23.53
N ASP A 235 -7.94 -0.61 -23.06
CA ASP A 235 -8.54 -1.64 -23.91
C ASP A 235 -9.89 -1.23 -24.51
N SER A 236 -10.56 -2.14 -25.23
CA SER A 236 -11.89 -1.92 -25.81
C SER A 236 -13.00 -1.56 -24.81
N MET A 237 -12.80 -1.82 -23.52
CA MET A 237 -13.71 -1.43 -22.44
C MET A 237 -13.28 -0.13 -21.75
N GLY A 238 -12.21 0.52 -22.22
CA GLY A 238 -11.65 1.72 -21.62
C GLY A 238 -10.72 1.45 -20.45
N VAL A 239 -10.28 0.20 -20.24
CA VAL A 239 -9.55 -0.19 -19.03
C VAL A 239 -8.05 -0.14 -19.29
N ALA A 240 -7.32 0.61 -18.46
CA ALA A 240 -5.86 0.60 -18.44
C ALA A 240 -5.40 -0.13 -17.17
N GLU A 241 -4.77 -1.29 -17.36
CA GLU A 241 -4.10 -2.05 -16.31
C GLU A 241 -2.63 -1.67 -16.27
N PHE A 242 -2.10 -1.48 -15.07
CA PHE A 242 -0.70 -1.20 -14.87
C PHE A 242 -0.13 -2.06 -13.74
N ASN A 243 1.19 -2.20 -13.76
CA ASN A 243 1.93 -2.80 -12.67
C ASN A 243 3.16 -1.95 -12.36
N TRP A 244 3.60 -2.04 -11.11
CA TRP A 244 4.79 -1.36 -10.64
C TRP A 244 5.50 -2.26 -9.63
N THR A 245 6.80 -2.46 -9.81
CA THR A 245 7.61 -3.23 -8.86
C THR A 245 8.13 -2.32 -7.76
N ALA A 246 7.79 -2.64 -6.52
CA ALA A 246 8.29 -2.03 -5.30
C ALA A 246 9.81 -2.11 -5.26
N LYS A 247 10.43 -0.96 -4.98
CA LYS A 247 11.88 -0.85 -4.85
C LYS A 247 12.19 -0.22 -3.53
N PHE A 248 12.90 -0.95 -2.67
CA PHE A 248 13.53 -0.31 -1.53
C PHE A 248 14.77 0.42 -2.02
N ILE A 249 14.64 1.73 -2.17
CA ILE A 249 15.79 2.58 -2.38
C ILE A 249 16.37 2.82 -0.99
N ARG A 250 17.69 2.61 -0.80
CA ARG A 250 18.42 3.00 0.42
C ARG A 250 18.35 4.52 0.57
N THR A 251 17.23 5.02 1.03
CA THR A 251 16.93 6.44 0.95
C THR A 251 17.61 7.19 2.06
N LYS A 252 17.59 6.70 3.32
CA LYS A 252 18.20 7.35 4.48
C LYS A 252 17.96 6.59 5.80
N TYR A 253 18.64 7.05 6.86
CA TYR A 253 18.38 6.65 8.24
C TYR A 253 17.52 7.71 8.96
N CYS A 254 16.54 7.25 9.73
CA CYS A 254 15.68 8.00 10.62
C CYS A 254 16.05 7.61 12.05
N ASN A 255 16.70 8.51 12.80
CA ASN A 255 17.17 8.24 14.18
C ASN A 255 18.09 7.01 14.30
N GLY A 256 18.92 6.74 13.30
CA GLY A 256 19.87 5.61 13.31
C GLY A 256 19.34 4.31 12.70
N VAL A 257 18.04 4.23 12.38
CA VAL A 257 17.40 3.07 11.72
C VAL A 257 17.05 3.40 10.27
N LEU A 258 17.07 2.43 9.35
CA LEU A 258 16.63 2.67 7.97
C LEU A 258 15.16 3.12 7.94
N CYS A 259 14.88 4.22 7.22
CA CYS A 259 13.50 4.66 7.04
C CYS A 259 12.78 3.78 6.00
N ASP A 260 11.48 3.58 6.18
CA ASP A 260 10.62 3.03 5.13
C ASP A 260 10.61 3.97 3.90
N ALA A 261 10.40 3.40 2.71
CA ALA A 261 10.29 4.14 1.46
C ALA A 261 8.81 4.36 1.10
N ILE A 262 8.36 5.61 1.21
CA ILE A 262 6.97 5.99 0.92
C ILE A 262 6.84 6.40 -0.54
N TYR A 263 5.93 5.75 -1.25
CA TYR A 263 5.59 6.02 -2.63
C TYR A 263 4.16 6.51 -2.77
N ARG A 264 3.91 7.31 -3.81
CA ARG A 264 2.58 7.74 -4.22
C ARG A 264 2.41 7.50 -5.71
N ILE A 265 1.46 6.65 -6.05
CA ILE A 265 1.16 6.27 -7.43
C ILE A 265 -0.03 7.11 -7.87
N VAL A 266 0.21 7.97 -8.85
CA VAL A 266 -0.75 8.94 -9.39
C VAL A 266 -1.08 8.56 -10.82
N VAL A 267 -2.36 8.39 -11.11
CA VAL A 267 -2.89 8.09 -12.44
C VAL A 267 -3.58 9.33 -12.98
N THR A 268 -3.22 9.72 -14.20
CA THR A 268 -3.72 10.91 -14.90
C THR A 268 -4.05 10.59 -16.35
N TYR A 269 -5.00 11.31 -16.92
CA TYR A 269 -5.30 11.24 -18.35
C TYR A 269 -5.19 12.64 -18.98
N PRO A 270 -4.19 12.90 -19.84
CA PRO A 270 -3.92 14.23 -20.39
C PRO A 270 -4.85 14.64 -21.53
N GLY A 271 -5.78 13.79 -21.96
CA GLY A 271 -6.62 14.03 -23.14
C GLY A 271 -5.93 13.65 -24.46
N SER A 272 -6.70 13.74 -25.53
CA SER A 272 -6.26 13.59 -26.92
C SER A 272 -7.09 14.49 -27.86
N ASP A 273 -6.87 14.40 -29.17
CA ASP A 273 -7.61 15.20 -30.15
C ASP A 273 -9.14 15.07 -29.99
N LEU A 274 -9.63 13.85 -29.75
CA LEU A 274 -11.07 13.54 -29.70
C LEU A 274 -11.65 13.54 -28.29
N PHE A 275 -10.81 13.53 -27.27
CA PHE A 275 -11.23 13.32 -25.88
C PHE A 275 -10.59 14.34 -24.96
N ASP A 276 -11.41 14.97 -24.12
CA ASP A 276 -10.91 16.01 -23.21
C ASP A 276 -10.04 15.44 -22.09
N GLU A 277 -9.15 16.27 -21.54
CA GLU A 277 -8.38 15.83 -20.37
C GLU A 277 -9.32 15.48 -19.22
N TYR A 278 -8.94 14.50 -18.41
CA TYR A 278 -9.65 14.28 -17.16
C TYR A 278 -9.11 15.30 -16.14
N PRO A 279 -9.94 16.21 -15.59
CA PRO A 279 -9.46 17.32 -14.75
C PRO A 279 -8.92 16.87 -13.39
N GLY A 280 -9.19 15.61 -13.00
CA GLY A 280 -8.72 15.02 -11.76
C GLY A 280 -7.47 14.16 -11.92
N ASN A 281 -7.00 13.64 -10.80
CA ASN A 281 -6.07 12.52 -10.77
C ASN A 281 -6.53 11.52 -9.72
N ILE A 282 -6.12 10.27 -9.88
CA ILE A 282 -6.34 9.23 -8.87
C ILE A 282 -4.99 8.96 -8.23
N SER A 283 -4.88 9.18 -6.92
CA SER A 283 -3.63 9.07 -6.19
C SER A 283 -3.80 8.17 -4.97
N LEU A 284 -3.02 7.10 -4.90
CA LEU A 284 -2.93 6.23 -3.72
C LEU A 284 -1.47 6.10 -3.27
N GLU A 285 -1.26 5.97 -1.96
CA GLU A 285 0.06 5.80 -1.36
C GLU A 285 0.32 4.33 -1.04
N VAL A 286 1.59 3.94 -1.16
CA VAL A 286 2.11 2.62 -0.78
C VAL A 286 3.44 2.82 -0.07
N VAL A 287 3.80 1.89 0.82
CA VAL A 287 5.06 1.98 1.55
C VAL A 287 5.82 0.68 1.42
N VAL A 288 7.12 0.82 1.23
CA VAL A 288 8.07 -0.28 1.07
C VAL A 288 8.98 -0.31 2.29
N LEU A 289 9.00 -1.43 3.02
CA LEU A 289 9.84 -1.59 4.21
C LEU A 289 11.32 -1.70 3.85
N PRO A 290 12.21 -1.36 4.80
CA PRO A 290 13.61 -1.77 4.70
C PRO A 290 13.72 -3.30 4.61
N PRO A 291 14.75 -3.80 3.91
CA PRO A 291 15.03 -5.23 3.91
C PRO A 291 15.29 -5.69 5.34
N ARG A 292 14.72 -6.83 5.71
CA ARG A 292 15.05 -7.52 6.95
C ARG A 292 16.48 -8.05 6.86
N VAL A 293 17.19 -7.99 7.99
CA VAL A 293 18.59 -8.42 8.12
C VAL A 293 18.59 -9.65 9.02
N ASP A 294 19.39 -10.63 8.64
CA ASP A 294 19.67 -11.86 9.37
C ASP A 294 21.21 -11.94 9.37
N SER A 295 21.81 -11.42 10.45
CA SER A 295 23.22 -11.07 10.53
C SER A 295 24.11 -12.29 10.72
N ASP A 296 23.62 -13.32 11.42
CA ASP A 296 24.35 -14.57 11.66
C ASP A 296 23.89 -15.75 10.79
N ASN A 297 22.84 -15.55 10.00
CA ASN A 297 22.33 -16.47 8.99
C ASN A 297 21.68 -17.74 9.54
N ASP A 298 21.06 -17.68 10.71
CA ASP A 298 20.39 -18.81 11.34
C ASP A 298 18.90 -18.98 10.96
N GLY A 299 18.34 -17.96 10.29
CA GLY A 299 16.98 -17.95 9.78
C GLY A 299 15.97 -17.16 10.62
N VAL A 300 16.39 -16.54 11.72
CA VAL A 300 15.63 -15.52 12.45
C VAL A 300 16.17 -14.14 12.06
N PHE A 301 15.30 -13.13 11.95
CA PHE A 301 15.75 -11.78 11.60
C PHE A 301 16.24 -11.03 12.84
N ASP A 302 17.22 -10.13 12.68
CA ASP A 302 17.86 -9.37 13.77
C ASP A 302 16.87 -8.62 14.68
N ASP A 303 15.67 -8.28 14.20
CA ASP A 303 14.63 -7.60 14.97
C ASP A 303 13.68 -8.54 15.73
N GLU A 304 13.74 -9.83 15.43
CA GLU A 304 13.03 -10.93 16.09
C GLU A 304 14.00 -11.83 16.89
N ASP A 305 15.31 -11.57 16.81
CA ASP A 305 16.38 -12.36 17.40
C ASP A 305 16.95 -11.72 18.67
N ALA A 306 16.95 -12.46 19.78
CA ALA A 306 17.56 -12.04 21.04
C ALA A 306 19.10 -11.95 20.95
N PHE A 307 19.73 -12.73 20.07
CA PHE A 307 21.17 -12.78 19.84
C PHE A 307 21.53 -12.68 18.34
N PRO A 308 21.33 -11.52 17.68
CA PRO A 308 21.49 -11.35 16.22
C PRO A 308 22.86 -11.67 15.60
N ASP A 309 23.86 -11.94 16.43
CA ASP A 309 25.24 -12.22 16.02
C ASP A 309 25.67 -13.66 16.39
N ASP A 310 24.81 -14.49 17.03
CA ASP A 310 25.08 -15.88 17.41
C ASP A 310 24.08 -16.86 16.78
N PRO A 311 24.49 -17.58 15.72
CA PRO A 311 23.57 -18.40 14.94
C PRO A 311 23.11 -19.69 15.65
N ASN A 312 23.43 -19.83 16.94
CA ASN A 312 23.01 -20.92 17.79
C ASN A 312 22.04 -20.45 18.87
N GLU A 313 21.70 -19.17 18.98
CA GLU A 313 20.82 -18.64 20.02
C GLU A 313 19.85 -17.64 19.40
N THR A 314 18.54 -17.85 19.61
CA THR A 314 17.50 -16.95 19.04
C THR A 314 16.54 -16.42 20.09
N HIS A 315 16.54 -17.02 21.28
CA HIS A 315 15.57 -16.76 22.34
C HIS A 315 16.28 -16.63 23.69
N ASP A 316 15.77 -15.72 24.51
CA ASP A 316 16.14 -15.47 25.91
C ASP A 316 14.82 -15.33 26.67
N ASP A 317 14.26 -16.47 27.11
CA ASP A 317 12.88 -16.54 27.58
C ASP A 317 12.68 -15.84 28.94
N ASP A 318 13.72 -15.75 29.76
CA ASP A 318 13.69 -15.08 31.06
C ASP A 318 14.41 -13.71 31.09
N GLY A 319 15.14 -13.36 30.04
CA GLY A 319 15.70 -12.04 29.82
C GLY A 319 16.98 -11.78 30.61
N ASP A 320 17.75 -12.82 30.94
CA ASP A 320 18.94 -12.74 31.76
C ASP A 320 20.24 -12.50 30.96
N GLY A 321 20.14 -12.58 29.62
CA GLY A 321 21.22 -12.35 28.68
C GLY A 321 21.99 -13.61 28.26
N VAL A 322 21.57 -14.81 28.66
CA VAL A 322 22.08 -16.10 28.18
C VAL A 322 21.03 -16.76 27.32
N GLY A 323 21.41 -17.23 26.13
CA GLY A 323 20.44 -17.84 25.21
C GLY A 323 19.93 -19.20 25.71
N ASN A 324 18.67 -19.50 25.39
CA ASN A 324 17.97 -20.70 25.84
C ASN A 324 18.69 -22.02 25.52
N ASN A 325 19.54 -22.08 24.47
CA ASN A 325 20.26 -23.32 24.13
C ASN A 325 21.50 -23.55 25.02
N THR A 326 22.07 -22.49 25.58
CA THR A 326 23.24 -22.51 26.45
C THR A 326 22.85 -22.46 27.93
N ASP A 327 21.72 -21.85 28.25
CA ASP A 327 21.20 -21.72 29.61
C ASP A 327 20.70 -23.08 30.16
N ALA A 328 21.17 -23.44 31.35
CA ALA A 328 20.71 -24.63 32.08
C ALA A 328 19.30 -24.45 32.65
N PHE A 329 18.86 -23.21 32.91
CA PHE A 329 17.54 -22.86 33.43
C PHE A 329 16.86 -21.73 32.64
N PRO A 330 16.43 -21.97 31.37
CA PRO A 330 15.89 -20.94 30.45
C PRO A 330 14.58 -20.23 30.85
N GLN A 331 14.15 -20.32 32.10
CA GLN A 331 12.92 -19.71 32.62
C GLN A 331 13.15 -19.09 34.01
N ASP A 332 14.39 -19.09 34.50
CA ASP A 332 14.78 -18.57 35.80
C ASP A 332 15.92 -17.55 35.61
N PRO A 333 15.59 -16.24 35.59
CA PRO A 333 16.56 -15.20 35.26
C PRO A 333 17.65 -15.00 36.33
N ASP A 334 17.55 -15.75 37.44
CA ASP A 334 18.54 -15.77 38.51
C ASP A 334 19.47 -17.00 38.42
N GLU A 335 19.35 -17.90 37.43
CA GLU A 335 20.14 -19.14 37.32
C GLU A 335 20.58 -19.48 35.88
N GLN A 336 21.89 -19.65 35.64
CA GLN A 336 22.44 -19.87 34.28
C GLN A 336 23.19 -21.20 34.13
N PHE A 337 23.68 -21.74 35.25
CA PHE A 337 24.64 -22.85 35.27
C PHE A 337 24.20 -23.92 36.26
N ASP A 338 24.43 -25.18 35.90
CA ASP A 338 24.31 -26.36 36.76
C ASP A 338 25.61 -27.16 36.61
N LYS A 339 26.65 -26.74 37.32
CA LYS A 339 28.01 -27.21 37.08
C LYS A 339 28.20 -28.69 37.38
N ASP A 340 27.48 -29.23 38.36
CA ASP A 340 27.57 -30.64 38.74
C ASP A 340 26.42 -31.52 38.18
N GLY A 341 25.44 -30.89 37.54
CA GLY A 341 24.35 -31.53 36.82
C GLY A 341 23.31 -32.15 37.75
N ASP A 342 23.07 -31.59 38.92
CA ASP A 342 22.10 -32.12 39.90
C ASP A 342 20.68 -31.56 39.74
N GLY A 343 20.51 -30.54 38.89
CA GLY A 343 19.24 -29.90 38.57
C GLY A 343 18.88 -28.73 39.49
N VAL A 344 19.79 -28.29 40.36
CA VAL A 344 19.70 -27.03 41.12
C VAL A 344 20.74 -26.07 40.54
N GLY A 345 20.33 -24.82 40.29
CA GLY A 345 21.26 -23.83 39.73
C GLY A 345 22.36 -23.44 40.70
N ASP A 346 23.52 -23.09 40.16
CA ASP A 346 24.74 -22.76 40.91
C ASP A 346 24.53 -21.60 41.91
N ASN A 347 23.57 -20.68 41.68
CA ASN A 347 23.29 -19.58 42.62
C ASN A 347 22.44 -20.03 43.83
N ALA A 348 21.61 -21.05 43.68
CA ALA A 348 20.79 -21.67 44.70
C ALA A 348 21.46 -22.89 45.37
N ASP A 349 22.53 -23.41 44.78
CA ASP A 349 23.28 -24.55 45.29
C ASP A 349 24.36 -24.14 46.33
N ASP A 350 24.21 -24.63 47.57
CA ASP A 350 25.22 -24.44 48.63
C ASP A 350 26.55 -25.16 48.31
N PHE A 351 26.54 -26.18 47.43
CA PHE A 351 27.68 -27.01 47.03
C PHE A 351 27.78 -27.26 45.50
N PRO A 352 28.03 -26.24 44.67
CA PRO A 352 27.97 -26.29 43.18
C PRO A 352 28.94 -27.27 42.45
N ASP A 353 29.76 -28.01 43.19
CA ASP A 353 30.71 -28.99 42.67
C ASP A 353 30.36 -30.42 43.09
N ASN A 354 29.22 -30.63 43.76
CA ASN A 354 28.84 -31.91 44.36
C ASN A 354 27.39 -32.32 44.06
N LYS A 355 27.28 -33.09 42.97
CA LYS A 355 26.05 -33.67 42.43
C LYS A 355 25.11 -34.37 43.44
N TYR A 356 25.62 -34.75 44.61
CA TYR A 356 24.85 -35.50 45.61
C TYR A 356 24.29 -34.63 46.74
N ALA A 357 24.57 -33.33 46.78
CA ALA A 357 24.11 -32.47 47.86
C ALA A 357 23.98 -31.00 47.46
N SER A 358 22.75 -30.53 47.23
CA SER A 358 22.52 -29.11 46.88
C SER A 358 22.26 -28.18 48.09
N ASN A 359 22.10 -28.74 49.31
CA ASN A 359 21.94 -28.00 50.55
C ASN A 359 22.26 -28.86 51.79
N TRP A 360 22.43 -28.24 52.95
CA TRP A 360 22.77 -28.97 54.18
C TRP A 360 21.75 -30.03 54.62
N SER A 361 20.48 -29.93 54.19
CA SER A 361 19.45 -30.89 54.61
C SER A 361 19.65 -32.28 54.00
N THR A 362 20.16 -32.36 52.76
CA THR A 362 20.47 -33.64 52.11
C THR A 362 21.63 -34.33 52.80
N ILE A 363 22.66 -33.57 53.20
CA ILE A 363 23.80 -34.07 54.01
C ILE A 363 23.30 -34.59 55.37
N TYR A 364 22.47 -33.83 56.07
CA TYR A 364 21.92 -34.27 57.36
C TYR A 364 21.05 -35.52 57.23
N ALA A 365 20.26 -35.67 56.16
CA ALA A 365 19.48 -36.87 55.90
C ALA A 365 20.36 -38.09 55.62
N ALA A 366 21.44 -37.94 54.84
CA ALA A 366 22.40 -39.01 54.55
C ALA A 366 23.16 -39.45 55.81
N VAL A 367 23.64 -38.51 56.63
CA VAL A 367 24.28 -38.82 57.91
C VAL A 367 23.28 -39.41 58.89
N GLY A 368 22.05 -38.88 58.95
CA GLY A 368 20.98 -39.39 59.80
C GLY A 368 20.59 -40.83 59.47
N THR A 369 20.43 -41.15 58.18
CA THR A 369 20.17 -42.52 57.72
C THR A 369 21.34 -43.45 58.01
N LEU A 370 22.59 -43.00 57.82
CA LEU A 370 23.78 -43.78 58.20
C LEU A 370 23.79 -44.08 59.71
N ILE A 371 23.51 -43.08 60.56
CA ILE A 371 23.44 -43.25 62.02
C ILE A 371 22.33 -44.24 62.38
N VAL A 372 21.14 -44.15 61.76
CA VAL A 372 20.04 -45.10 62.00
C VAL A 372 20.41 -46.51 61.54
N LEU A 373 21.09 -46.67 60.39
CA LEU A 373 21.58 -47.97 59.92
C LEU A 373 22.65 -48.54 60.84
N LEU A 374 23.56 -47.72 61.37
CA LEU A 374 24.59 -48.13 62.33
C LEU A 374 23.98 -48.51 63.69
N ILE A 375 22.99 -47.75 64.18
CA ILE A 375 22.22 -48.11 65.39
C ILE A 375 21.44 -49.40 65.13
N GLY A 376 20.78 -49.54 63.98
CA GLY A 376 20.04 -50.73 63.59
C GLY A 376 20.94 -51.97 63.48
N ALA A 377 22.10 -51.84 62.85
CA ALA A 377 23.12 -52.88 62.81
C ALA A 377 23.66 -53.21 64.20
N GLY A 378 23.90 -52.20 65.04
CA GLY A 378 24.30 -52.37 66.44
C GLY A 378 23.25 -53.12 67.27
N VAL A 379 21.96 -52.81 67.08
CA VAL A 379 20.84 -53.53 67.70
C VAL A 379 20.74 -54.96 67.16
N MET A 380 20.94 -55.17 65.85
CA MET A 380 20.93 -56.50 65.25
C MET A 380 22.09 -57.37 65.80
N ILE A 381 23.30 -56.81 65.87
CA ILE A 381 24.48 -57.44 66.48
C ILE A 381 24.25 -57.68 67.98
N SER A 382 23.67 -56.73 68.70
CA SER A 382 23.31 -56.89 70.12
C SER A 382 22.29 -57.99 70.36
N ARG A 383 21.35 -58.22 69.42
CA ARG A 383 20.40 -59.34 69.50
C ARG A 383 21.05 -60.68 69.16
N ILE A 384 21.96 -60.71 68.18
CA ILE A 384 22.78 -61.89 67.86
C ILE A 384 23.69 -62.26 69.06
N ARG A 385 24.12 -61.29 69.86
CA ARG A 385 24.98 -61.49 71.04
C ARG A 385 24.25 -61.96 72.30
N SER A 386 22.93 -62.19 72.25
CA SER A 386 22.12 -62.55 73.42
C SER A 386 22.01 -64.05 73.73
N GLU A 387 22.67 -64.94 72.99
CA GLU A 387 22.62 -66.41 73.23
C GLU A 387 23.95 -67.12 73.53
N ASP A 388 25.08 -66.43 73.72
CA ASP A 388 26.31 -67.11 74.20
C ASP A 388 26.81 -66.50 75.52
N GLU A 389 26.62 -67.25 76.62
CA GLU A 389 27.43 -67.09 77.83
C GLU A 389 28.91 -67.35 77.48
N LEU A 390 29.69 -66.30 77.27
CA LEU A 390 31.14 -66.39 77.15
C LEU A 390 31.81 -66.33 78.54
N PRO A 391 32.83 -67.17 78.78
CA PRO A 391 33.38 -67.40 80.11
C PRO A 391 34.21 -66.20 80.61
N ASN A 392 34.21 -66.00 81.92
CA ASN A 392 35.02 -64.99 82.61
C ASN A 392 36.52 -65.33 82.46
N VAL A 393 37.22 -64.60 81.60
CA VAL A 393 38.69 -64.68 81.44
C VAL A 393 39.33 -63.55 82.27
N PRO A 394 40.26 -63.85 83.18
CA PRO A 394 40.96 -62.82 83.95
C PRO A 394 41.93 -62.03 83.07
N ALA A 395 42.05 -60.73 83.34
CA ALA A 395 42.89 -59.78 82.60
C ALA A 395 44.34 -60.29 82.45
N SER A 396 44.83 -60.36 81.20
CA SER A 396 46.23 -60.72 80.92
C SER A 396 47.15 -59.52 81.16
N ASN A 397 48.38 -59.81 81.61
CA ASN A 397 49.44 -58.84 81.86
C ASN A 397 49.85 -58.03 80.60
N ASP A 398 49.41 -58.43 79.41
CA ASP A 398 49.76 -57.78 78.16
C ASP A 398 49.07 -56.41 78.01
N LEU A 399 47.87 -56.26 78.59
CA LEU A 399 47.12 -54.99 78.53
C LEU A 399 47.83 -53.88 79.32
N ALA A 400 48.36 -54.21 80.50
CA ALA A 400 49.13 -53.28 81.32
C ALA A 400 50.47 -52.88 80.66
N GLN A 401 51.01 -53.75 79.79
CA GLN A 401 52.24 -53.49 79.04
C GLN A 401 51.98 -52.55 77.85
N ILE A 402 50.82 -52.69 77.19
CA ILE A 402 50.39 -51.80 76.10
C ILE A 402 50.02 -50.41 76.63
N GLU A 403 49.33 -50.31 77.77
CA GLU A 403 49.04 -48.99 78.39
C GLU A 403 50.31 -48.22 78.75
N LYS A 404 51.37 -48.92 79.22
CA LYS A 404 52.68 -48.30 79.45
C LYS A 404 53.34 -47.81 78.16
N GLN A 405 53.23 -48.57 77.06
CA GLN A 405 53.78 -48.15 75.76
C GLN A 405 53.06 -46.93 75.19
N ILE A 406 51.74 -46.84 75.39
CA ILE A 406 50.95 -45.68 74.97
C ILE A 406 51.37 -44.42 75.77
N GLN A 407 51.58 -44.55 77.09
CA GLN A 407 52.07 -43.44 77.91
C GLN A 407 53.49 -42.99 77.54
N GLU A 408 54.38 -43.90 77.14
CA GLU A 408 55.71 -43.53 76.63
C GLU A 408 55.63 -42.83 75.27
N LEU A 409 54.74 -43.26 74.37
CA LEU A 409 54.52 -42.62 73.07
C LEU A 409 53.94 -41.21 73.20
N GLU A 410 53.01 -40.97 74.14
CA GLU A 410 52.48 -39.63 74.40
C GLU A 410 53.55 -38.69 74.97
N ARG A 411 54.45 -39.22 75.81
CA ARG A 411 55.60 -38.45 76.31
C ARG A 411 56.55 -38.06 75.18
N MET A 412 56.88 -39.00 74.28
CA MET A 412 57.73 -38.71 73.12
C MET A 412 57.09 -37.72 72.14
N LYS A 413 55.77 -37.79 71.94
CA LYS A 413 55.04 -36.80 71.13
C LYS A 413 55.17 -35.38 71.68
N THR A 414 55.16 -35.25 73.00
CA THR A 414 55.28 -33.95 73.68
C THR A 414 56.71 -33.39 73.55
N ASP A 415 57.74 -34.23 73.66
CA ASP A 415 59.14 -33.84 73.45
C ASP A 415 59.45 -33.45 71.99
N VAL A 416 58.75 -34.03 71.01
CA VAL A 416 58.88 -33.68 69.58
C VAL A 416 58.22 -32.34 69.25
N LEU A 417 57.09 -32.03 69.88
CA LEU A 417 56.37 -30.76 69.69
C LEU A 417 57.10 -29.56 70.32
N GLU A 418 58.04 -29.79 71.24
CA GLU A 418 58.85 -28.73 71.87
C GLU A 418 60.14 -28.38 71.10
N GLN A 419 60.46 -29.08 69.99
CA GLN A 419 61.64 -28.84 69.15
C GLN A 419 61.38 -28.18 67.79
N GLN A 420 60.15 -27.78 67.48
CA GLN A 420 59.83 -27.08 66.23
C GLN A 420 59.75 -25.56 66.47
N ASP A 421 60.92 -24.93 66.47
CA ASP A 421 61.11 -23.48 66.42
C ASP A 421 60.51 -22.91 65.10
N PRO A 422 59.61 -21.93 65.15
CA PRO A 422 58.94 -21.38 63.97
C PRO A 422 59.83 -20.31 63.28
N THR A 423 60.73 -20.73 62.40
CA THR A 423 61.32 -19.81 61.41
C THR A 423 61.66 -20.57 60.11
N GLU A 424 61.51 -19.87 58.98
CA GLU A 424 61.77 -20.26 57.58
C GLU A 424 60.66 -21.01 56.82
N LEU A 425 59.88 -20.25 56.04
CA LEU A 425 59.96 -20.26 54.57
C LEU A 425 59.15 -19.09 53.99
N MET A 426 59.87 -18.01 53.70
CA MET A 426 59.56 -17.07 52.60
C MET A 426 59.93 -17.72 51.25
N PHE A 427 59.56 -17.03 50.15
CA PHE A 427 59.78 -17.31 48.71
C PHE A 427 58.64 -18.12 48.05
N GLU A 428 58.11 -17.78 46.87
CA GLU A 428 58.39 -16.77 45.84
C GLU A 428 57.22 -16.78 44.83
N ASP A 429 56.99 -15.63 44.18
CA ASP A 429 56.25 -15.33 42.93
C ASP A 429 54.80 -15.79 42.71
#